data_AF-A0A9Q3Z998-F1
#
_entry.id   AF-A0A9Q3Z998-F1
#
_cell.length_a   1.000
_cell.length_b   1.000
_cell.length_c   1.000
_cell.angle_alpha   90.00
_cell.angle_beta   90.00
_cell.angle_gamma   90.00
#
_symmetry.space_group_name_H-M   'P 1'
#
loop_
_entity.id
_entity.type
_entity.pdbx_description
1 polymer ?
#
loop_
_entity_poly.entity_id
_entity_poly.type
_entity_poly.pdbx_seq_one_letter_code
_entity_poly.pdbx_strand_id
1 'polypeptide(L)'
;MGDQRPLAPGEAWRAVASCFLATFALLARHRIRLPNERVGMRLRFADGTSARVYRETRLGSGLAKDPCTLVVTFRLRLVRGGPGHTLFRRESLLNTPLFVGFPGFTSKLWLAHDQQGRYRGVYEWDDPQRAEHYARSLWRVLALVSVPDSISYAVVPGVHRDDMITGSGLAEGLVSPDATAWWRVQAGV
;
A
#
# COMPACT_ATOMS: atom_id res chain seq x y z
N MET A 1 19.66 3.23 -2.38
CA MET A 1 18.65 4.17 -1.86
C MET A 1 18.05 4.90 -3.04
N GLY A 2 16.94 4.40 -3.59
CA GLY A 2 16.28 5.01 -4.75
C GLY A 2 15.75 6.40 -4.38
N ASP A 3 15.98 7.37 -5.26
CA ASP A 3 15.55 8.75 -5.09
C ASP A 3 14.01 8.79 -4.99
N GLN A 4 13.47 9.05 -3.79
CA GLN A 4 12.02 9.06 -3.52
C GLN A 4 11.35 10.29 -4.15
N ARG A 5 11.31 10.32 -5.48
CA ARG A 5 10.77 11.44 -6.26
C ARG A 5 9.51 11.03 -7.03
N PRO A 6 8.51 11.92 -7.16
CA PRO A 6 7.37 11.65 -8.03
C PRO A 6 7.82 11.46 -9.49
N LEU A 7 7.01 10.77 -10.31
CA LEU A 7 7.23 10.68 -11.77
C LEU A 7 7.09 12.02 -12.47
N ALA A 8 7.14 12.13 -13.80
CA ALA A 8 6.71 13.36 -14.49
C ALA A 8 5.18 13.55 -14.41
N PRO A 9 4.62 14.79 -14.37
CA PRO A 9 3.17 15.00 -14.19
C PRO A 9 2.34 14.29 -15.25
N GLY A 10 2.76 14.37 -16.52
CA GLY A 10 2.04 13.73 -17.63
C GLY A 10 2.01 12.21 -17.54
N GLU A 11 3.10 11.59 -17.11
CA GLU A 11 3.18 10.13 -16.95
C GLU A 11 2.30 9.64 -15.79
N ALA A 12 2.36 10.33 -14.64
CA ALA A 12 1.54 10.00 -13.49
C ALA A 12 0.03 10.06 -13.83
N TRP A 13 -0.41 11.12 -14.52
CA TRP A 13 -1.82 11.25 -14.92
C TRP A 13 -2.24 10.20 -15.94
N ARG A 14 -1.39 9.89 -16.94
CA ARG A 14 -1.66 8.83 -17.91
C ARG A 14 -1.75 7.45 -17.26
N ALA A 15 -0.85 7.15 -16.32
CA ALA A 15 -0.86 5.91 -15.58
C ALA A 15 -2.13 5.77 -14.73
N VAL A 16 -2.52 6.83 -14.02
CA VAL A 16 -3.77 6.88 -13.24
C VAL A 16 -4.99 6.72 -14.15
N ALA A 17 -5.06 7.44 -15.28
CA ALA A 17 -6.18 7.32 -16.23
C ALA A 17 -6.29 5.89 -16.81
N SER A 18 -5.15 5.29 -17.18
CA SER A 18 -5.10 3.91 -17.65
C SER A 18 -5.55 2.93 -16.57
N CYS A 19 -5.15 3.17 -15.31
CA CYS A 19 -5.59 2.39 -14.16
C CYS A 19 -7.10 2.49 -13.94
N PHE A 20 -7.69 3.68 -14.11
CA PHE A 20 -9.15 3.84 -14.02
C PHE A 20 -9.86 2.96 -15.07
N LEU A 21 -9.45 3.05 -16.34
CA LEU A 21 -10.02 2.26 -17.43
C LEU A 21 -9.88 0.75 -17.18
N ALA A 22 -8.69 0.30 -16.77
CA ALA A 22 -8.44 -1.09 -16.42
C ALA A 22 -9.26 -1.54 -15.21
N THR A 23 -9.46 -0.67 -14.21
CA THR A 23 -10.30 -1.00 -13.05
C THR A 23 -11.75 -1.23 -13.46
N PHE A 24 -12.32 -0.40 -14.35
CA PHE A 24 -13.68 -0.64 -14.85
C PHE A 24 -13.81 -2.00 -15.53
N ALA A 25 -12.82 -2.40 -16.34
CA ALA A 25 -12.80 -3.73 -16.95
C ALA A 25 -12.66 -4.86 -15.91
N LEU A 26 -11.87 -4.67 -14.86
CA LEU A 26 -11.68 -5.66 -13.78
C LEU A 26 -12.91 -5.77 -12.86
N LEU A 27 -13.60 -4.67 -12.61
CA LEU A 27 -14.88 -4.62 -11.92
C LEU A 27 -15.96 -5.35 -12.72
N ALA A 28 -16.08 -5.05 -14.02
CA ALA A 28 -17.02 -5.73 -14.92
C ALA A 28 -16.76 -7.25 -14.98
N ARG A 29 -15.49 -7.67 -14.85
CA ARG A 29 -15.08 -9.09 -14.81
C ARG A 29 -15.15 -9.72 -13.42
N HIS A 30 -15.63 -9.01 -12.39
CA HIS A 30 -15.70 -9.47 -10.99
C HIS A 30 -14.37 -10.03 -10.46
N ARG A 31 -13.24 -9.49 -10.92
CA ARG A 31 -11.90 -9.97 -10.54
C ARG A 31 -11.43 -9.38 -9.21
N ILE A 32 -12.10 -8.37 -8.66
CA ILE A 32 -11.74 -7.78 -7.37
C ILE A 32 -12.40 -8.59 -6.25
N ARG A 33 -11.57 -9.16 -5.38
CA ARG A 33 -12.02 -9.81 -4.15
C ARG A 33 -11.74 -8.91 -2.96
N LEU A 34 -12.67 -8.90 -2.01
CA LEU A 34 -12.59 -8.15 -0.76
C LEU A 34 -12.60 -9.14 0.40
N PRO A 35 -11.54 -9.96 0.57
CA PRO A 35 -11.49 -10.91 1.67
C PRO A 35 -11.50 -10.16 3.01
N ASN A 36 -12.05 -10.79 4.03
CA ASN A 36 -12.12 -10.26 5.39
C ASN A 36 -11.28 -11.07 6.38
N GLU A 37 -10.52 -12.07 5.91
CA GLU A 37 -9.69 -12.99 6.70
C GLU A 37 -8.73 -12.25 7.66
N ARG A 38 -8.09 -11.19 7.18
CA ARG A 38 -7.10 -10.42 7.96
C ARG A 38 -7.67 -9.13 8.56
N VAL A 39 -8.95 -8.85 8.33
CA VAL A 39 -9.61 -7.65 8.86
C VAL A 39 -9.77 -7.79 10.38
N GLY A 40 -9.20 -6.85 11.12
CA GLY A 40 -9.20 -6.86 12.58
C GLY A 40 -7.81 -7.09 13.19
N MET A 41 -6.89 -7.69 12.42
CA MET A 41 -5.51 -7.96 12.84
C MET A 41 -4.75 -6.67 13.13
N ARG A 42 -3.92 -6.66 14.17
CA ARG A 42 -3.02 -5.54 14.48
C ARG A 42 -1.61 -5.89 14.02
N LEU A 43 -1.04 -5.02 13.19
CA LEU A 43 0.34 -5.10 12.74
C LEU A 43 1.18 -4.18 13.62
N ARG A 44 2.23 -4.71 14.23
CA ARG A 44 3.25 -3.92 14.93
C ARG A 44 4.40 -3.66 13.98
N PHE A 45 4.89 -2.44 13.96
CA PHE A 45 6.00 -2.04 13.11
C PHE A 45 7.26 -1.83 13.95
N ALA A 46 8.43 -1.96 13.33
CA ALA A 46 9.73 -1.81 13.99
C ALA A 46 9.99 -0.38 14.52
N ASP A 47 9.21 0.61 14.08
CA ASP A 47 9.21 1.96 14.67
C ASP A 47 8.39 2.07 15.96
N GLY A 48 7.93 0.94 16.51
CA GLY A 48 7.15 0.85 17.75
C GLY A 48 5.67 1.22 17.58
N THR A 49 5.23 1.59 16.37
CA THR A 49 3.82 1.88 16.11
C THR A 49 3.04 0.60 15.85
N SER A 50 1.73 0.67 16.04
CA SER A 50 0.84 -0.42 15.61
C SER A 50 -0.40 0.12 14.92
N ALA A 51 -0.81 -0.59 13.88
CA ALA A 51 -1.97 -0.22 13.10
C ALA A 51 -2.86 -1.43 12.84
N ARG A 52 -4.18 -1.19 12.87
CA ARG A 52 -5.19 -2.25 12.70
C ARG A 52 -5.57 -2.36 11.23
N VAL A 53 -5.52 -3.56 10.67
CA VAL A 53 -6.07 -3.87 9.36
C VAL A 53 -7.58 -3.73 9.43
N TYR A 54 -8.16 -2.85 8.62
CA TYR A 54 -9.62 -2.66 8.57
C TYR A 54 -10.23 -3.12 7.24
N ARG A 55 -9.41 -3.30 6.20
CA ARG A 55 -9.85 -3.75 4.88
C ARG A 55 -8.72 -4.42 4.13
N GLU A 56 -9.08 -5.41 3.33
CA GLU A 56 -8.20 -6.05 2.38
C GLU A 56 -8.84 -6.04 0.98
N THR A 57 -8.01 -5.83 -0.03
CA THR A 57 -8.38 -5.89 -1.45
C THR A 57 -7.41 -6.82 -2.14
N ARG A 58 -7.90 -7.87 -2.79
CA ARG A 58 -7.10 -8.82 -3.58
C ARG A 58 -7.61 -8.84 -5.03
N LEU A 59 -6.71 -8.90 -6.00
CA LEU A 59 -7.05 -9.13 -7.39
C LEU A 59 -7.01 -10.64 -7.65
N GLY A 60 -8.08 -11.16 -8.25
CA GLY A 60 -8.29 -12.58 -8.48
C GLY A 60 -7.39 -13.14 -9.58
N SER A 61 -6.62 -14.15 -9.17
CA SER A 61 -5.87 -15.15 -9.95
C SER A 61 -4.63 -14.67 -10.73
N GLY A 62 -3.48 -14.91 -10.10
CA GLY A 62 -2.18 -15.09 -10.70
C GLY A 62 -1.17 -15.11 -9.56
N LEU A 63 -0.53 -16.25 -9.30
CA LEU A 63 0.66 -16.25 -8.45
C LEU A 63 1.64 -15.25 -9.07
N ALA A 64 2.03 -14.24 -8.29
CA ALA A 64 3.06 -13.30 -8.71
C ALA A 64 4.31 -14.11 -9.07
N LYS A 65 4.83 -13.90 -10.28
CA LYS A 65 6.07 -14.53 -10.74
C LYS A 65 7.27 -13.95 -10.02
N ASP A 66 7.22 -12.65 -9.72
CA ASP A 66 8.23 -11.95 -8.93
C ASP A 66 7.53 -11.13 -7.81
N PRO A 67 7.18 -11.78 -6.69
CA PRO A 67 6.44 -11.13 -5.62
C PRO A 67 7.30 -10.07 -4.94
N CYS A 68 6.74 -8.88 -4.77
CA CYS A 68 7.34 -7.82 -3.98
C CYS A 68 6.31 -7.16 -3.07
N THR A 69 6.78 -6.72 -1.91
CA THR A 69 5.96 -5.98 -0.95
C THR A 69 6.27 -4.50 -1.04
N LEU A 70 5.25 -3.68 -1.30
CA LEU A 70 5.33 -2.23 -1.24
C LEU A 70 4.65 -1.76 0.04
N VAL A 71 5.36 -1.01 0.87
CA VAL A 71 4.79 -0.33 2.04
C VAL A 71 4.77 1.16 1.76
N VAL A 72 3.61 1.79 1.91
CA VAL A 72 3.45 3.24 1.76
C VAL A 72 2.92 3.81 3.07
N THR A 73 3.53 4.90 3.55
CA THR A 73 3.05 5.70 4.67
C THR A 73 2.75 7.11 4.22
N PHE A 74 1.70 7.71 4.77
CA PHE A 74 1.35 9.11 4.54
C PHE A 74 0.49 9.65 5.68
N ARG A 75 0.46 10.98 5.84
CA ARG A 75 -0.42 11.64 6.82
C ARG A 75 -1.42 12.50 6.08
N LEU A 76 -2.72 12.27 6.27
CA LEU A 76 -3.78 13.06 5.62
C LEU A 76 -3.87 14.48 6.22
N ARG A 77 -4.01 15.51 5.38
CA ARG A 77 -4.20 16.92 5.81
C ARG A 77 -5.60 17.19 6.35
N LEU A 78 -6.61 16.56 5.73
CA LEU A 78 -8.02 16.91 5.88
C LEU A 78 -8.74 16.18 7.03
N VAL A 79 -8.08 15.25 7.72
CA VAL A 79 -8.66 14.59 8.90
C VAL A 79 -8.35 15.41 10.16
N ARG A 80 -8.74 16.69 10.16
CA ARG A 80 -8.74 17.55 11.36
C ARG A 80 -10.18 17.62 11.89
N GLY A 81 -10.51 16.72 12.82
CA GLY A 81 -11.68 16.81 13.71
C GLY A 81 -13.06 16.63 13.05
N GLY A 82 -13.58 15.40 13.04
CA GLY A 82 -14.93 15.07 12.55
C GLY A 82 -15.05 13.58 12.17
N PRO A 83 -16.17 13.10 11.57
CA PRO A 83 -16.46 11.68 11.29
C PRO A 83 -15.58 11.07 10.17
N GLY A 84 -14.29 11.43 10.15
CA GLY A 84 -13.27 11.01 9.19
C GLY A 84 -13.08 9.51 9.14
N HIS A 85 -13.47 8.75 10.17
CA HIS A 85 -13.46 7.28 10.13
C HIS A 85 -14.43 6.71 9.08
N THR A 86 -15.60 7.33 8.90
CA THR A 86 -16.61 6.89 7.93
C THR A 86 -16.29 7.41 6.53
N LEU A 87 -15.77 8.64 6.45
CA LEU A 87 -15.31 9.22 5.18
C LEU A 87 -14.13 8.41 4.63
N PHE A 88 -13.19 7.97 5.47
CA PHE A 88 -12.05 7.14 5.08
C PHE A 88 -12.45 5.75 4.58
N ARG A 89 -13.50 5.13 5.14
CA ARG A 89 -14.07 3.90 4.59
C ARG A 89 -14.61 4.13 3.17
N ARG A 90 -15.35 5.22 2.93
CA ARG A 90 -15.83 5.59 1.58
C ARG A 90 -14.68 5.97 0.64
N GLU A 91 -13.70 6.72 1.12
CA GLU A 91 -12.51 7.12 0.38
C GLU A 91 -11.66 5.91 -0.02
N SER A 92 -11.58 4.87 0.82
CA SER A 92 -10.91 3.62 0.46
C SER A 92 -11.58 2.89 -0.73
N LEU A 93 -12.91 3.02 -0.89
CA LEU A 93 -13.64 2.53 -2.06
C LEU A 93 -13.32 3.39 -3.30
N LEU A 94 -13.31 4.71 -3.16
CA LEU A 94 -12.95 5.63 -4.26
C LEU A 94 -11.48 5.52 -4.68
N ASN A 95 -10.58 5.17 -3.76
CA ASN A 95 -9.18 4.93 -4.05
C ASN A 95 -8.94 3.55 -4.69
N THR A 96 -9.89 2.61 -4.59
CA THR A 96 -9.77 1.27 -5.20
C THR A 96 -9.43 1.34 -6.71
N PRO A 97 -10.11 2.18 -7.52
CA PRO A 97 -9.74 2.36 -8.92
C PRO A 97 -8.42 3.08 -9.21
N LEU A 98 -7.73 3.62 -8.19
CA LEU A 98 -6.41 4.23 -8.36
C LEU A 98 -5.26 3.23 -8.35
N PHE A 99 -5.50 1.97 -8.00
CA PHE A 99 -4.43 0.98 -7.90
C PHE A 99 -4.77 -0.39 -8.50
N VAL A 100 -6.04 -0.78 -8.48
CA VAL A 100 -6.44 -2.12 -8.97
C VAL A 100 -6.16 -2.30 -10.46
N GLY A 101 -6.20 -1.23 -11.25
CA GLY A 101 -5.91 -1.28 -12.68
C GLY A 101 -4.42 -1.22 -13.04
N PHE A 102 -3.51 -1.07 -12.06
CA PHE A 102 -2.08 -1.10 -12.37
C PHE A 102 -1.62 -2.53 -12.69
N PRO A 103 -0.81 -2.71 -13.75
CA PRO A 103 -0.28 -4.02 -14.09
C PRO A 103 0.58 -4.55 -12.95
N GLY A 104 0.38 -5.81 -12.58
CA GLY A 104 1.09 -6.49 -11.49
C GLY A 104 0.50 -6.26 -10.10
N PHE A 105 -0.58 -5.49 -9.93
CA PHE A 105 -1.22 -5.38 -8.63
C PHE A 105 -1.83 -6.73 -8.20
N THR A 106 -1.38 -7.24 -7.05
CA THR A 106 -1.85 -8.54 -6.52
C THR A 106 -2.78 -8.32 -5.33
N SER A 107 -2.33 -7.57 -4.32
CA SER A 107 -3.14 -7.31 -3.13
C SER A 107 -2.78 -6.03 -2.39
N LYS A 108 -3.71 -5.56 -1.56
CA LYS A 108 -3.57 -4.39 -0.69
C LYS A 108 -4.25 -4.62 0.63
N LEU A 109 -3.50 -4.40 1.70
CA LEU A 109 -3.98 -4.28 3.06
C LEU A 109 -4.03 -2.81 3.46
N TRP A 110 -5.19 -2.44 3.96
CA TRP A 110 -5.45 -1.11 4.47
C TRP A 110 -5.35 -1.12 5.98
N LEU A 111 -4.42 -0.33 6.51
CA LEU A 111 -4.25 -0.14 7.93
C LEU A 111 -4.89 1.18 8.36
N ALA A 112 -5.53 1.16 9.51
CA ALA A 112 -6.02 2.36 10.18
C ALA A 112 -4.83 3.25 10.58
N HIS A 113 -5.10 4.50 10.94
CA HIS A 113 -4.05 5.38 11.45
C HIS A 113 -3.40 4.77 12.70
N ASP A 114 -2.09 4.92 12.78
CA ASP A 114 -1.31 4.56 13.96
C ASP A 114 -1.45 5.61 15.08
N GLN A 115 -0.76 5.37 16.20
CA GLN A 115 -0.72 6.30 17.34
C GLN A 115 -0.22 7.71 16.96
N GLN A 116 0.48 7.85 15.84
CA GLN A 116 1.04 9.11 15.35
C GLN A 116 0.14 9.77 14.27
N GLY A 117 -1.04 9.20 13.99
CA GLY A 117 -1.95 9.69 12.96
C GLY A 117 -1.45 9.43 11.54
N ARG A 118 -0.49 8.50 11.36
CA ARG A 118 0.03 8.11 10.04
C ARG A 118 -0.77 6.93 9.52
N TYR A 119 -1.12 6.99 8.24
CA TYR A 119 -1.82 5.93 7.54
C TYR A 119 -0.80 5.08 6.80
N ARG A 120 -0.97 3.76 6.87
CA ARG A 120 -0.11 2.79 6.17
C ARG A 120 -0.94 1.92 5.24
N GLY A 121 -0.39 1.68 4.06
CA GLY A 121 -0.87 0.67 3.14
C GLY A 121 0.26 -0.32 2.88
N VAL A 122 -0.03 -1.61 3.07
CA VAL A 122 0.89 -2.68 2.66
C VAL A 122 0.30 -3.31 1.42
N TYR A 123 1.10 -3.43 0.38
CA TYR A 123 0.67 -3.90 -0.92
C TYR A 123 1.58 -5.01 -1.40
N GLU A 124 1.04 -5.87 -2.25
CA GLU A 124 1.76 -6.92 -2.95
C GLU A 124 1.67 -6.67 -4.45
N TRP A 125 2.82 -6.71 -5.10
CA TRP A 125 2.99 -6.54 -6.53
C TRP A 125 3.76 -7.70 -7.15
N ASP A 126 3.46 -7.96 -8.42
CA ASP A 126 4.21 -8.81 -9.32
C ASP A 126 5.15 -7.90 -10.13
N ASP A 127 6.43 -7.87 -9.74
CA ASP A 127 7.54 -7.00 -10.17
C ASP A 127 7.80 -5.74 -9.29
N PRO A 128 8.99 -5.65 -8.64
CA PRO A 128 9.45 -4.46 -7.89
C PRO A 128 9.44 -3.16 -8.69
N GLN A 129 9.77 -3.20 -9.98
CA GLN A 129 9.83 -2.00 -10.82
C GLN A 129 8.43 -1.41 -11.04
N ARG A 130 7.42 -2.28 -11.17
CA ARG A 130 6.01 -1.86 -11.29
C ARG A 130 5.49 -1.29 -9.98
N ALA A 131 5.89 -1.88 -8.85
CA ALA A 131 5.54 -1.38 -7.53
C ALA A 131 6.11 0.03 -7.30
N GLU A 132 7.36 0.26 -7.67
CA GLU A 132 7.99 1.58 -7.60
C GLU A 132 7.30 2.58 -8.53
N HIS A 133 7.03 2.20 -9.79
CA HIS A 133 6.33 3.05 -10.74
C HIS A 133 4.94 3.46 -10.25
N TYR A 134 4.21 2.53 -9.63
CA TYR A 134 2.94 2.80 -8.97
C TYR A 134 3.12 3.78 -7.80
N ALA A 135 4.06 3.53 -6.89
CA ALA A 135 4.29 4.39 -5.73
C ALA A 135 4.59 5.84 -6.14
N ARG A 136 5.44 6.01 -7.16
CA ARG A 136 5.81 7.32 -7.71
C ARG A 136 4.67 7.99 -8.49
N SER A 137 3.78 7.22 -9.12
CA SER A 137 2.57 7.74 -9.77
C SER A 137 1.57 8.24 -8.73
N LEU A 138 1.32 7.42 -7.70
CA LEU A 138 0.39 7.71 -6.62
C LEU A 138 0.87 8.89 -5.75
N TRP A 139 2.18 9.10 -5.64
CA TRP A 139 2.75 10.19 -4.86
C TRP A 139 2.09 11.54 -5.17
N ARG A 140 1.85 11.86 -6.44
CA ARG A 140 1.18 13.13 -6.81
C ARG A 140 -0.25 13.21 -6.31
N VAL A 141 -1.00 12.13 -6.43
CA VAL A 141 -2.39 12.07 -5.97
C VAL A 141 -2.43 12.19 -4.45
N LEU A 142 -1.54 11.47 -3.75
CA LEU A 142 -1.41 11.56 -2.30
C LEU A 142 -0.95 12.94 -1.83
N ALA A 143 -0.06 13.61 -2.56
CA ALA A 143 0.44 14.94 -2.20
C ALA A 143 -0.68 16.01 -2.18
N LEU A 144 -1.76 15.81 -2.94
CA LEU A 144 -2.93 16.70 -2.89
C LEU A 144 -3.72 16.58 -1.58
N VAL A 145 -3.77 15.38 -0.99
CA VAL A 145 -4.58 15.07 0.20
C VAL A 145 -3.77 14.88 1.49
N SER A 146 -2.45 14.75 1.36
CA SER A 146 -1.51 14.44 2.45
C SER A 146 -0.64 15.64 2.81
N VAL A 147 -0.13 15.65 4.05
CA VAL A 147 0.74 16.71 4.57
C VAL A 147 2.01 16.68 3.72
N PRO A 148 2.51 17.84 3.25
CA PRO A 148 3.80 17.90 2.56
C PRO A 148 4.87 17.18 3.38
N ASP A 149 5.76 16.44 2.72
CA ASP A 149 6.85 15.65 3.34
C ASP A 149 6.41 14.51 4.28
N SER A 150 5.13 14.16 4.32
CA SER A 150 4.65 13.02 5.11
C SER A 150 4.59 11.69 4.35
N ILE A 151 4.79 11.72 3.03
CA ILE A 151 4.69 10.55 2.16
C ILE A 151 6.03 9.84 2.14
N SER A 152 6.05 8.55 2.39
CA SER A 152 7.22 7.71 2.21
C SER A 152 6.81 6.33 1.73
N TYR A 153 7.67 5.67 0.95
CA TYR A 153 7.43 4.30 0.51
C TYR A 153 8.69 3.45 0.57
N ALA A 154 8.51 2.15 0.70
CA ALA A 154 9.57 1.15 0.67
C ALA A 154 9.11 -0.04 -0.18
N VAL A 155 9.96 -0.46 -1.12
CA VAL A 155 9.75 -1.66 -1.94
C VAL A 155 10.71 -2.74 -1.44
N VAL A 156 10.16 -3.92 -1.15
CA VAL A 156 10.90 -5.09 -0.68
C VAL A 156 10.75 -6.17 -1.75
N PRO A 157 11.76 -6.37 -2.61
CA PRO A 157 11.72 -7.41 -3.64
C PRO A 157 11.80 -8.81 -3.03
N GLY A 158 11.17 -9.79 -3.67
CA GLY A 158 11.24 -11.21 -3.29
C GLY A 158 10.52 -11.60 -2.01
N VAL A 159 9.74 -10.69 -1.40
CA VAL A 159 9.00 -10.94 -0.16
C VAL A 159 7.52 -10.81 -0.43
N HIS A 160 6.78 -11.89 -0.16
CA HIS A 160 5.32 -11.83 -0.12
C HIS A 160 4.85 -10.98 1.04
N ARG A 161 3.74 -10.30 0.82
CA ARG A 161 3.11 -9.45 1.85
C ARG A 161 2.75 -10.27 3.08
N ASP A 162 2.27 -11.49 2.86
CA ASP A 162 1.85 -12.38 3.94
C ASP A 162 3.03 -12.82 4.79
N ASP A 163 4.17 -13.13 4.17
CA ASP A 163 5.43 -13.47 4.85
C ASP A 163 5.99 -12.30 5.67
N MET A 164 5.92 -11.09 5.12
CA MET A 164 6.31 -9.87 5.83
C MET A 164 5.44 -9.65 7.08
N ILE A 165 4.15 -9.98 7.00
CA ILE A 165 3.20 -9.78 8.09
C ILE A 165 3.33 -10.83 9.19
N THR A 166 3.56 -12.08 8.81
CA THR A 166 3.79 -13.17 9.76
C THR A 166 5.19 -13.13 10.37
N GLY A 167 6.06 -12.25 9.87
CA GLY A 167 7.46 -12.14 10.29
C GLY A 167 8.22 -13.46 10.08
N SER A 168 7.86 -14.21 9.04
CA SER A 168 8.63 -15.40 8.67
C SER A 168 10.04 -14.95 8.31
N GLY A 169 11.05 -15.50 9.00
CA GLY A 169 12.47 -15.11 8.93
C GLY A 169 13.11 -15.06 7.53
N LEU A 170 12.39 -15.45 6.48
CA LEU A 170 12.70 -15.12 5.07
C LEU A 170 12.89 -13.60 4.85
N ALA A 171 12.13 -12.75 5.54
CA ALA A 171 12.27 -11.30 5.45
C ALA A 171 13.45 -10.74 6.28
N GLU A 172 13.99 -11.50 7.24
CA GLU A 172 15.10 -11.07 8.10
C GLU A 172 16.46 -11.15 7.40
N GLY A 173 16.65 -12.13 6.50
CA GLY A 173 17.92 -12.32 5.79
C GLY A 173 18.12 -11.43 4.54
N LEU A 174 17.03 -10.97 3.93
CA LEU A 174 17.08 -10.20 2.67
C LEU A 174 17.20 -8.68 2.87
N VAL A 175 17.03 -8.20 4.11
CA VAL A 175 16.86 -6.77 4.38
C VAL A 175 18.01 -6.28 5.26
N SER A 176 18.89 -5.46 4.67
CA SER A 176 19.99 -4.80 5.37
C SER A 176 19.52 -4.15 6.70
N PRO A 177 20.28 -4.28 7.81
CA PRO A 177 19.88 -3.84 9.14
C PRO A 177 20.00 -2.32 9.34
N ASP A 178 19.49 -1.53 8.39
CA ASP A 178 19.45 -0.07 8.55
C ASP A 178 18.31 0.35 9.47
N ALA A 179 18.65 1.20 10.44
CA ALA A 179 17.85 1.69 11.55
C ALA A 179 16.66 2.61 11.17
N THR A 180 16.25 2.62 9.90
CA THR A 180 15.06 3.33 9.37
C THR A 180 14.05 2.38 8.73
N ALA A 181 14.01 1.12 9.18
CA ALA A 181 13.02 0.12 8.75
C ALA A 181 11.62 0.36 9.35
N TRP A 182 11.11 1.60 9.30
CA TRP A 182 9.77 1.99 9.78
C TRP A 182 8.65 1.13 9.16
N TRP A 183 8.90 0.57 7.99
CA TRP A 183 7.99 -0.27 7.23
C TRP A 183 8.02 -1.74 7.64
N ARG A 184 9.05 -2.21 8.37
CA ARG A 184 9.21 -3.61 8.78
C ARG A 184 8.16 -3.94 9.84
N VAL A 185 7.38 -5.00 9.59
CA VAL A 185 6.43 -5.53 10.58
C VAL A 185 7.20 -6.44 11.54
N GLN A 186 7.02 -6.25 12.84
CA GLN A 186 7.48 -7.18 13.86
C GLN A 186 6.39 -8.23 14.08
N ALA A 187 6.75 -9.50 13.95
CA ALA A 187 5.87 -10.57 14.41
C ALA A 187 5.55 -10.34 15.88
N GLY A 188 4.26 -10.27 16.20
CA GLY A 188 3.84 -10.29 17.59
C GLY A 188 4.16 -11.67 18.16
N VAL A 189 4.98 -11.68 19.22
CA VAL A 189 5.09 -12.82 20.14
C VAL A 189 3.71 -13.14 20.72
#